data_AF-A0A7V9FIR2-F1
#
_entry.id   AF-A0A7V9FIR2-F1
#
_cell.length_a   1.000
_cell.length_b   1.000
_cell.length_c   1.000
_cell.angle_alpha   90.00
_cell.angle_beta   90.00
_cell.angle_gamma   90.00
#
_symmetry.space_group_name_H-M   'P 1'
#
loop_
_entity.id
_entity.type
_entity.pdbx_description
1 polymer ?
#
loop_
_entity_poly.entity_id
_entity_poly.type
_entity_poly.pdbx_seq_one_letter_code
_entity_poly.pdbx_strand_id
1 'polypeptide(L)'
;MTLGGRRSGWSRVGDSFSCHPRTFWLGEVPFFDVRRERIWVFWRRVLHTAHHRAQVGVYLRLLEDRVPATYGPTADVTWTGADPTVTLDAARRGRT
;
A
#
# COMPACT_ATOMS: atom_id res chain seq x y z
N MET A 1 6.60 35.11 17.25
CA MET A 1 7.49 33.93 17.10
C MET A 1 6.60 32.75 16.70
N THR A 2 6.40 32.56 15.39
CA THR A 2 5.49 31.55 14.84
C THR A 2 6.21 30.20 14.77
N LEU A 3 5.71 29.21 15.50
CA LEU A 3 6.18 27.84 15.44
C LEU A 3 5.75 27.22 14.11
N GLY A 4 6.64 27.27 13.12
CA GLY A 4 6.50 26.56 11.85
C GLY A 4 6.61 25.05 12.10
N GLY A 5 5.47 24.36 12.09
CA GLY A 5 5.41 22.90 12.18
C GLY A 5 6.17 22.24 11.03
N ARG A 6 7.20 21.47 11.36
CA ARG A 6 7.88 20.55 10.44
C ARG A 6 6.87 19.49 9.98
N ARG A 7 6.33 19.65 8.77
CA ARG A 7 5.58 18.58 8.11
C ARG A 7 6.52 17.41 7.86
N SER A 8 6.18 16.24 8.40
CA SER A 8 6.95 15.02 8.26
C SER A 8 7.00 14.58 6.79
N GLY A 9 8.11 13.94 6.38
CA GLY A 9 8.34 13.53 4.99
C GLY A 9 7.30 12.55 4.41
N TRP A 10 6.46 11.96 5.26
CA TRP A 10 5.43 11.00 4.91
C TRP A 10 4.21 11.62 4.22
N SER A 11 3.89 12.90 4.44
CA SER A 11 2.76 13.57 3.78
C SER A 11 2.96 13.71 2.26
N ARG A 12 4.22 13.82 1.82
CA ARG A 12 4.55 14.16 0.43
C ARG A 12 4.21 13.06 -0.59
N VAL A 13 4.11 11.80 -0.16
CA VAL A 13 3.79 10.66 -1.02
C VAL A 13 2.27 10.48 -1.17
N GLY A 14 1.51 10.67 -0.08
CA GLY A 14 0.05 10.54 -0.08
C GLY A 14 -0.67 11.62 -0.89
N ASP A 15 -0.18 12.85 -0.80
CA ASP A 15 -0.77 14.01 -1.48
C ASP A 15 -0.67 13.91 -3.02
N SER A 16 0.29 13.13 -3.54
CA SER A 16 0.53 12.98 -4.97
C SER A 16 -0.45 12.03 -5.67
N PHE A 17 -1.12 11.11 -4.99
CA PHE A 17 -1.93 10.10 -5.67
C PHE A 17 -3.32 10.62 -6.08
N SER A 18 -4.02 11.27 -5.14
CA SER A 18 -5.41 11.70 -5.33
C SER A 18 -5.57 13.01 -6.12
N CYS A 19 -4.49 13.79 -6.31
CA CYS A 19 -4.57 15.10 -6.96
C CYS A 19 -4.46 15.06 -8.50
N HIS A 20 -4.11 13.90 -9.09
CA HIS A 20 -3.94 13.82 -10.53
C HIS A 20 -5.28 13.64 -11.26
N PRO A 21 -5.60 14.50 -12.24
CA PRO A 21 -6.83 14.37 -13.02
C PRO A 21 -6.81 13.10 -13.88
N ARG A 22 -7.99 12.64 -14.32
CA ARG A 22 -8.12 11.45 -15.19
C ARG A 22 -7.21 11.50 -16.42
N THR A 23 -7.05 12.67 -17.03
CA THR A 23 -6.21 12.87 -18.22
C THR A 23 -4.73 12.58 -17.97
N PHE A 24 -4.23 12.80 -16.76
CA PHE A 24 -2.87 12.41 -16.40
C PHE A 24 -2.69 10.89 -16.44
N TRP A 25 -3.64 10.15 -15.86
CA TRP A 25 -3.59 8.70 -15.72
C TRP A 25 -3.70 7.96 -17.06
N LEU A 26 -4.52 8.48 -17.97
CA LEU A 26 -4.71 7.96 -19.33
C LEU A 26 -3.59 8.39 -20.30
N GLY A 27 -2.67 9.27 -19.88
CA GLY A 27 -1.55 9.67 -20.72
C GLY A 27 -0.59 8.51 -20.98
N GLU A 28 -0.25 8.27 -22.25
CA GLU A 28 0.74 7.26 -22.63
C GLU A 28 2.17 7.68 -22.25
N VAL A 29 2.92 6.71 -21.75
CA VAL A 29 4.35 6.82 -21.47
C VAL A 29 5.12 5.67 -22.12
N PRO A 30 6.38 5.90 -22.53
CA PRO A 30 7.25 4.80 -22.90
C PRO A 30 7.51 3.91 -21.69
N PHE A 31 7.36 2.61 -21.89
CA PHE A 31 7.64 1.57 -20.90
C PHE A 31 8.45 0.47 -21.59
N PHE A 32 9.77 0.55 -21.45
CA PHE A 32 10.72 -0.25 -22.23
C PHE A 32 10.46 -0.11 -23.74
N ASP A 33 10.15 -1.21 -24.41
CA ASP A 33 9.88 -1.32 -25.85
C ASP A 33 8.41 -1.06 -26.23
N VAL A 34 7.52 -0.88 -25.25
CA VAL A 34 6.09 -0.65 -25.49
C VAL A 34 5.62 0.70 -24.96
N ARG A 35 4.52 1.22 -25.52
CA ARG A 35 3.80 2.38 -24.97
C ARG A 35 2.59 1.93 -24.17
N ARG A 36 2.44 2.48 -22.96
CA ARG A 36 1.34 2.14 -22.04
C ARG A 36 0.87 3.38 -21.30
N GLU A 37 -0.41 3.39 -20.92
CA GLU A 37 -0.94 4.45 -20.05
C GLU A 37 -0.24 4.47 -18.68
N ARG A 38 -0.10 5.65 -18.07
CA ARG A 38 0.50 5.77 -16.72
C ARG A 38 -0.20 4.90 -15.69
N ILE A 39 -1.53 4.80 -15.75
CA ILE A 39 -2.32 3.97 -14.83
C ILE A 39 -1.92 2.49 -14.91
N TRP A 40 -1.65 1.99 -16.11
CA TRP A 40 -1.19 0.62 -16.32
C TRP A 40 0.21 0.42 -15.71
N VAL A 41 1.14 1.35 -15.99
CA VAL A 41 2.52 1.27 -15.45
C VAL A 41 2.51 1.34 -13.93
N PHE A 42 1.64 2.17 -13.35
CA PHE A 42 1.47 2.28 -11.90
C PHE A 42 1.00 0.96 -11.28
N TRP A 43 -0.11 0.39 -11.77
CA TRP A 43 -0.62 -0.88 -11.24
C TRP A 43 0.36 -2.03 -11.45
N ARG A 44 1.07 -2.04 -12.58
CA ARG A 44 2.17 -2.98 -12.79
C ARG A 44 3.18 -2.89 -11.66
N ARG A 45 3.66 -1.69 -11.30
CA ARG A 45 4.65 -1.51 -10.21
C ARG A 45 4.12 -1.97 -8.86
N VAL A 46 2.87 -1.62 -8.52
CA VAL A 46 2.24 -2.06 -7.27
C VAL A 46 2.15 -3.57 -7.19
N LEU A 47 1.62 -4.21 -8.23
CA LEU A 47 1.46 -5.66 -8.31
C LEU A 47 2.80 -6.39 -8.33
N HIS A 48 3.81 -5.84 -9.00
CA HIS A 48 5.15 -6.40 -9.05
C HIS A 48 5.83 -6.39 -7.68
N THR A 49 5.71 -5.29 -6.93
CA THR A 49 6.18 -5.23 -5.54
C THR A 49 5.44 -6.24 -4.66
N ALA A 50 4.12 -6.35 -4.79
CA ALA A 50 3.33 -7.33 -4.03
C ALA A 50 3.74 -8.77 -4.36
N HIS A 51 3.99 -9.08 -5.64
CA HIS A 51 4.47 -10.38 -6.10
C HIS A 51 5.83 -10.74 -5.49
N HIS A 52 6.81 -9.85 -5.55
CA HIS A 52 8.13 -10.10 -4.96
C HIS A 52 8.10 -10.15 -3.43
N ARG A 53 7.24 -9.35 -2.78
CA ARG A 53 7.00 -9.47 -1.34
C ARG A 53 6.49 -10.87 -0.98
N ALA A 54 5.58 -11.44 -1.77
CA ALA A 54 5.10 -12.79 -1.55
C ALA A 54 6.22 -13.84 -1.71
N GLN A 55 7.09 -13.69 -2.72
CA GLN A 55 8.27 -14.56 -2.88
C GLN A 55 9.19 -14.54 -1.66
N VAL A 56 9.48 -13.36 -1.11
CA VAL A 56 10.27 -13.23 0.13
C VAL A 56 9.58 -13.94 1.31
N GLY A 57 8.26 -13.82 1.43
CA GLY A 57 7.49 -14.54 2.44
C GLY A 57 7.62 -16.06 2.34
N VAL A 58 7.69 -16.61 1.12
CA VAL A 58 7.95 -18.03 0.89
C VAL A 58 9.36 -18.41 1.33
N TYR A 59 10.38 -17.60 1.03
CA TYR A 59 11.75 -17.88 1.48
C TYR A 59 11.88 -17.88 3.00
N LEU A 60 11.23 -16.95 3.70
CA LEU A 60 11.20 -16.97 5.17
C LEU A 60 10.60 -18.28 5.69
N ARG A 61 9.50 -18.74 5.09
CA ARG A 61 8.88 -20.03 5.48
C ARG A 61 9.81 -21.22 5.23
N LEU A 62 10.56 -21.23 4.12
CA LEU A 62 11.51 -22.30 3.80
C LEU A 62 12.74 -22.30 4.72
N LEU A 63 13.10 -21.14 5.28
CA LEU A 63 14.18 -20.98 6.25
C LEU A 63 13.70 -21.21 7.70
N GLU A 64 12.46 -21.66 7.89
CA GLU A 64 11.81 -21.82 9.20
C GLU A 64 11.75 -20.52 10.03
N ASP A 65 11.80 -19.36 9.36
CA ASP A 65 11.69 -18.04 9.98
C ASP A 65 10.25 -17.52 9.96
N ARG A 66 9.99 -16.52 10.81
CA ARG A 66 8.66 -15.93 11.00
C ARG A 66 8.21 -15.14 9.77
N VAL A 67 7.03 -15.49 9.23
CA VAL A 67 6.44 -14.75 8.12
C VAL A 67 5.60 -13.58 8.64
N PRO A 68 5.93 -12.33 8.29
CA PRO A 68 5.18 -11.16 8.72
C PRO A 68 3.79 -11.10 8.08
N ALA A 69 2.82 -10.54 8.81
CA ALA A 69 1.49 -10.25 8.29
C ALA A 69 1.56 -9.39 7.02
N THR A 70 0.84 -9.80 5.98
CA THR A 70 0.86 -9.13 4.67
C THR A 70 -0.52 -8.63 4.25
N TYR A 71 -1.53 -9.49 4.28
CA TYR A 71 -2.93 -9.10 4.14
C TYR A 71 -3.74 -9.96 5.12
N GLY A 72 -3.82 -9.50 6.36
CA GLY A 72 -4.37 -10.29 7.46
C GLY A 72 -3.32 -11.15 8.19
N PRO A 73 -3.78 -12.03 9.10
CA PRO A 73 -2.91 -12.83 9.93
C PRO A 73 -2.19 -13.88 9.07
N THR A 74 -0.91 -14.10 9.34
CA THR A 74 -0.17 -15.27 8.81
C THR A 74 -0.30 -16.42 9.80
N ALA A 75 0.25 -17.60 9.49
CA ALA A 75 0.30 -18.69 10.47
C ALA A 75 1.12 -18.31 11.72
N ASP A 76 1.95 -17.25 11.63
CA ASP A 76 2.87 -16.83 12.70
C ASP A 76 2.45 -15.50 13.36
N VAL A 77 1.32 -14.90 12.93
CA VAL A 77 0.77 -13.65 13.46
C VAL A 77 -0.75 -13.76 13.53
N THR A 78 -1.32 -13.79 14.74
CA THR A 78 -2.76 -13.71 14.97
C THR A 78 -3.20 -12.25 15.17
N TRP A 79 -4.44 -11.94 14.80
CA TRP A 79 -5.07 -10.67 15.18
C TRP A 79 -5.61 -10.78 16.61
N THR A 80 -4.75 -10.60 17.61
CA THR A 80 -5.20 -10.47 19.00
C THR A 80 -5.51 -9.00 19.27
N GLY A 81 -6.80 -8.66 19.43
CA GLY A 81 -7.23 -7.30 19.77
C GLY A 81 -7.47 -6.35 18.60
N ALA A 82 -7.35 -6.79 17.35
CA ALA A 82 -7.96 -6.05 16.24
C ALA A 82 -9.42 -6.41 16.16
N ASP A 83 -10.25 -5.43 16.48
CA ASP A 83 -11.69 -5.52 16.31
C ASP A 83 -12.00 -5.41 14.81
N PRO A 84 -12.38 -6.52 14.15
CA PRO A 84 -12.74 -6.45 12.74
C PRO A 84 -13.94 -5.51 12.58
N THR A 85 -14.05 -4.82 11.45
CA THR A 85 -15.17 -3.88 11.18
C THR A 85 -16.50 -4.62 10.90
N VAL A 86 -16.81 -5.61 11.72
CA VAL A 86 -18.04 -6.41 11.72
C VAL A 86 -19.04 -5.90 12.76
N THR A 87 -18.63 -4.99 13.65
CA THR A 87 -19.50 -4.37 14.66
C THR A 87 -19.84 -2.91 14.27
N LEU A 88 -21.02 -2.44 14.68
CA LEU A 88 -21.43 -1.05 14.47
C LEU A 88 -20.50 -0.06 15.19
N ASP A 89 -19.99 -0.44 16.35
CA ASP A 89 -19.05 0.37 17.13
C ASP A 89 -17.71 0.48 16.40
N ALA A 90 -17.20 -0.60 15.81
CA ALA A 90 -16.00 -0.56 14.98
C ALA A 90 -16.15 0.38 13.77
N ALA A 91 -17.32 0.37 13.11
CA ALA A 91 -17.62 1.20 11.94
C ALA A 91 -17.82 2.69 12.24
N ARG A 92 -17.95 3.08 13.52
CA ARG A 92 -18.19 4.46 13.96
C ARG A 92 -16.91 5.21 14.39
N ARG A 93 -15.77 4.52 14.53
CA ARG A 93 -14.50 5.08 15.07
C ARG A 93 -13.82 6.20 14.26
N GLY A 94 -14.29 6.52 13.05
CA GLY A 94 -13.72 7.57 12.19
C GLY A 94 -14.66 8.73 11.86
N ARG A 95 -15.76 8.87 12.60
CA ARG A 95 -16.87 9.79 12.28
C ARG A 95 -17.05 10.96 13.27
N THR A 96 -16.03 11.29 14.06
CA THR A 96 -16.01 12.43 14.99
C THR A 96 -15.16 13.56 14.46
#